data_AF-A0A072V897-F1
#
_entry.id   AF-A0A072V897-F1
#
_cell.length_a   1.000
_cell.length_b   1.000
_cell.length_c   1.000
_cell.angle_alpha   90.00
_cell.angle_beta   90.00
_cell.angle_gamma   90.00
#
_symmetry.space_group_name_H-M   'P 1'
#
loop_
_entity.id
_entity.type
_entity.pdbx_description
1 polymer ?
#
loop_
_entity_poly.entity_id
_entity_poly.type
_entity_poly.pdbx_seq_one_letter_code
_entity_poly.pdbx_strand_id
1 'polypeptide(L)'
;MALKTLSTFLTPLSLPNPKFPQIHSKPCLILCEFSRPSKSRLPEGTGAAAPSPGEKFLERQQSFEPTKLIPKQNNSKKKEKPLKASISVASCYGCGAPLQTSDNDAPGFVHSETYELKKKHHQLKTVLCGRCQLLSHGEMITAVGGHGGYSGGKQFITAEDLRQKLSHLRDAKALIVKLVDVVDFNGSFLSRVRDLAGANPIIMVVTKVDLLPRDTDFNCVGDWVVEAITRKKLNVLSVHLTSSKSLVGITGVISEIQKEKKGRDVYILGSANVGKSAFINALLKTMSYNDPVAAAAQRYKPVQSAVPGTTLGPIQINAFFGGGKLYDTPGVHLHHRQTAVVPSEDLSSLAPKSRLRGLSFPSSQVLSDNTNKGASTVNGLNGFSIFWGGLVRIDVLKS
;
A
#
# COMPACT_ATOMS: atom_id res chain seq x y z
N MET A 1 -4.49 -32.50 58.47
CA MET A 1 -5.91 -32.67 58.85
C MET A 1 -6.76 -32.38 57.63
N ALA A 2 -7.62 -33.33 57.29
CA ALA A 2 -8.59 -33.26 56.21
C ALA A 2 -10.00 -33.04 56.79
N LEU A 3 -10.98 -32.90 55.88
CA LEU A 3 -12.45 -32.88 56.05
C LEU A 3 -13.05 -31.51 56.45
N LYS A 4 -14.19 -31.02 55.94
CA LYS A 4 -15.29 -31.58 55.11
C LYS A 4 -16.26 -30.43 54.73
N THR A 5 -16.98 -30.50 53.59
CA THR A 5 -18.48 -30.62 53.41
C THR A 5 -19.01 -29.36 52.71
N LEU A 6 -20.00 -29.32 51.81
CA LEU A 6 -20.96 -30.27 51.21
C LEU A 6 -21.57 -29.63 49.94
N SER A 7 -21.74 -30.46 48.92
CA SER A 7 -22.80 -30.54 47.88
C SER A 7 -23.68 -29.33 47.51
N THR A 8 -23.85 -29.09 46.20
CA THR A 8 -25.19 -29.11 45.55
C THR A 8 -25.05 -29.29 44.04
N PHE A 9 -25.70 -30.34 43.53
CA PHE A 9 -25.94 -30.61 42.12
C PHE A 9 -26.96 -29.60 41.59
N LEU A 10 -26.63 -28.87 40.52
CA LEU A 10 -27.62 -28.32 39.58
C LEU A 10 -27.01 -28.33 38.17
N THR A 11 -27.55 -29.23 37.36
CA THR A 11 -27.41 -29.30 35.90
C THR A 11 -27.86 -27.99 35.24
N PRO A 12 -27.10 -27.39 34.30
CA PRO A 12 -27.66 -26.43 33.37
C PRO A 12 -28.25 -27.19 32.16
N LEU A 13 -29.52 -26.93 31.92
CA LEU A 13 -30.27 -27.35 30.74
C LEU A 13 -29.49 -27.08 29.44
N SER A 14 -29.41 -28.12 28.61
CA SER A 14 -29.00 -28.05 27.22
C SER A 14 -30.00 -27.21 26.41
N LEU A 15 -29.63 -25.97 26.10
CA LEU A 15 -30.25 -25.19 25.04
C LEU A 15 -29.64 -25.61 23.68
N PRO A 16 -30.46 -25.77 22.63
CA PRO A 16 -29.99 -26.24 21.33
C PRO A 16 -29.08 -25.20 20.67
N ASN A 17 -27.84 -25.60 20.39
CA ASN A 17 -26.93 -24.88 19.52
C ASN A 17 -27.61 -24.65 18.15
N PRO A 18 -27.75 -23.41 17.66
CA PRO A 18 -28.08 -23.21 16.27
C PRO A 18 -26.85 -23.64 15.46
N LYS A 19 -26.99 -24.77 14.74
CA LYS A 19 -26.04 -25.20 13.73
C LYS A 19 -25.99 -24.12 12.64
N PHE A 20 -25.06 -23.19 12.76
CA PHE A 20 -24.65 -22.39 11.61
C PHE A 20 -24.03 -23.34 10.58
N PRO A 21 -24.51 -23.36 9.33
CA PRO A 21 -23.87 -24.16 8.30
C PRO A 21 -22.46 -23.61 8.08
N GLN A 22 -21.45 -24.37 8.51
CA GLN A 22 -20.09 -24.18 8.03
C GLN A 22 -20.10 -24.51 6.54
N ILE A 23 -20.23 -23.48 5.71
CA ILE A 23 -19.95 -23.58 4.29
C ILE A 23 -18.43 -23.74 4.16
N HIS A 24 -17.97 -24.98 4.27
CA HIS A 24 -16.69 -25.38 3.71
C HIS A 24 -16.83 -25.32 2.19
N SER A 25 -16.55 -24.15 1.60
CA SER A 25 -16.24 -24.10 0.18
C SER A 25 -14.89 -24.79 -0.02
N LYS A 26 -14.93 -26.10 -0.28
CA LYS A 26 -13.82 -26.77 -0.98
C LYS A 26 -13.57 -25.94 -2.25
N PRO A 27 -12.33 -25.52 -2.54
CA PRO A 27 -12.04 -24.87 -3.82
C PRO A 27 -12.44 -25.84 -4.94
N CYS A 28 -13.46 -25.46 -5.71
CA CYS A 28 -13.89 -26.22 -6.87
C CYS A 28 -12.89 -25.92 -7.99
N LEU A 29 -12.08 -26.92 -8.35
CA LEU A 29 -11.24 -26.87 -9.53
C LEU A 29 -12.14 -27.08 -10.75
N ILE A 30 -12.43 -26.01 -11.48
CA ILE A 30 -13.09 -26.10 -12.78
C ILE A 30 -11.99 -26.41 -13.80
N LEU A 31 -11.86 -27.69 -14.17
CA LEU A 31 -11.11 -28.11 -15.34
C LEU A 31 -12.00 -27.93 -16.57
N CYS A 32 -11.60 -27.06 -17.50
CA CYS A 32 -12.20 -26.98 -18.82
C CYS A 32 -11.14 -27.25 -19.88
N GLU A 33 -11.37 -28.27 -20.70
CA GLU A 33 -10.59 -28.56 -21.89
C GLU A 33 -11.22 -27.82 -23.07
N PHE A 34 -10.51 -26.87 -23.68
CA PHE A 34 -10.97 -26.17 -24.88
C PHE A 34 -10.18 -26.62 -26.10
N SER A 35 -10.90 -27.02 -27.14
CA SER A 35 -10.37 -27.32 -28.47
C SER A 35 -9.83 -26.07 -29.16
N ARG A 36 -8.64 -26.18 -29.77
CA ARG A 36 -7.95 -25.10 -30.48
C ARG A 36 -8.80 -24.58 -31.66
N PRO A 37 -8.83 -23.26 -31.95
CA PRO A 37 -9.45 -22.76 -33.17
C PRO A 37 -8.61 -23.15 -34.39
N SER A 38 -9.31 -23.61 -35.44
CA SER A 38 -8.79 -23.83 -36.78
C SER A 38 -8.37 -22.51 -37.44
N LYS A 39 -7.27 -22.56 -38.20
CA LYS A 39 -6.81 -21.46 -39.05
C LYS A 39 -7.85 -21.18 -40.15
N SER A 40 -8.39 -19.97 -40.20
CA SER A 40 -9.11 -19.45 -41.37
C SER A 40 -8.36 -18.28 -41.99
N ARG A 41 -8.38 -18.24 -43.33
CA ARG A 41 -7.66 -17.32 -44.22
C ARG A 41 -8.31 -15.93 -44.21
N LEU A 42 -7.48 -14.88 -44.26
CA LEU A 42 -7.87 -13.49 -44.52
C LEU A 42 -8.08 -13.26 -46.03
N PRO A 43 -9.07 -12.46 -46.46
CA PRO A 43 -9.09 -11.85 -47.78
C PRO A 43 -8.41 -10.48 -47.77
N GLU A 44 -7.68 -10.18 -48.85
CA GLU A 44 -7.09 -8.88 -49.15
C GLU A 44 -8.18 -7.84 -49.44
N GLY A 45 -8.01 -6.64 -48.89
CA GLY A 45 -8.83 -5.47 -49.18
C GLY A 45 -8.01 -4.20 -49.02
N THR A 46 -7.83 -3.48 -50.12
CA THR A 46 -7.18 -2.15 -50.21
C THR A 46 -8.11 -1.06 -49.67
N GLY A 47 -7.70 -0.41 -48.58
CA GLY A 47 -8.33 0.80 -48.03
C GLY A 47 -7.27 1.72 -47.44
N ALA A 48 -7.46 3.04 -47.58
CA ALA A 48 -6.49 4.05 -47.17
C ALA A 48 -6.13 3.95 -45.67
N ALA A 49 -4.83 3.98 -45.37
CA ALA A 49 -4.31 3.79 -44.03
C ALA A 49 -4.80 4.88 -43.06
N ALA A 50 -5.35 4.46 -41.92
CA ALA A 50 -5.64 5.35 -40.81
C ALA A 50 -4.31 5.86 -40.19
N PRO A 51 -4.22 7.15 -39.81
CA PRO A 51 -2.99 7.72 -39.29
C PRO A 51 -2.58 7.05 -37.99
N SER A 52 -1.28 6.80 -37.87
CA SER A 52 -0.66 6.13 -36.75
C SER A 52 -0.83 6.93 -35.44
N PRO A 53 -0.80 6.28 -34.26
CA PRO A 53 -0.85 6.99 -32.98
C PRO A 53 0.25 8.04 -32.80
N GLY A 54 1.38 7.91 -33.51
CA GLY A 54 2.48 8.88 -33.52
C GLY A 54 2.17 10.14 -34.33
N GLU A 55 1.46 10.02 -35.45
CA GLU A 55 1.05 11.18 -36.26
C GLU A 55 0.00 12.03 -35.54
N LYS A 56 -0.95 11.39 -34.84
CA LYS A 56 -1.92 12.08 -33.98
C LYS A 56 -1.28 12.78 -32.77
N PHE A 57 -0.07 12.37 -32.38
CA PHE A 57 0.68 12.98 -31.29
C PHE A 57 1.44 14.24 -31.76
N LEU A 58 1.96 14.24 -32.99
CA LEU A 58 2.68 15.37 -33.58
C LEU A 58 1.74 16.52 -33.98
N GLU A 59 0.55 16.24 -34.53
CA GLU A 59 -0.47 17.28 -34.83
C GLU A 59 -0.94 18.03 -33.56
N ARG A 60 -0.97 17.36 -32.41
CA ARG A 60 -1.35 17.99 -31.13
C ARG A 60 -0.25 18.89 -30.54
N GLN A 61 1.00 18.70 -30.94
CA GLN A 61 2.13 19.54 -30.51
C GLN A 61 2.27 20.80 -31.38
N GLN A 62 1.78 20.78 -32.63
CA GLN A 62 1.90 21.91 -33.56
C GLN A 62 0.76 22.94 -33.45
N SER A 63 -0.28 22.69 -32.63
CA SER A 63 -1.39 23.62 -32.40
C SER A 63 -1.24 24.50 -31.15
N PHE A 64 -0.06 24.51 -30.52
CA PHE A 64 0.26 25.39 -29.37
C PHE A 64 1.54 26.20 -29.63
N GLU A 65 1.50 27.14 -30.57
CA GLU A 65 2.37 28.33 -30.56
C GLU A 65 1.51 29.59 -30.32
N PRO A 66 1.76 30.37 -29.26
CA PRO A 66 1.08 31.65 -29.07
C PRO A 66 1.79 32.77 -29.83
N THR A 67 1.06 33.37 -30.75
CA THR A 67 1.41 34.60 -31.47
C THR A 67 1.67 35.76 -30.50
N LYS A 68 2.86 36.35 -30.58
CA LYS A 68 3.24 37.60 -29.90
C LYS A 68 2.47 38.79 -30.51
N LEU A 69 1.74 39.53 -29.68
CA LEU A 69 1.41 40.95 -29.92
C LEU A 69 1.48 41.72 -28.59
N ILE A 70 2.26 42.81 -28.60
CA ILE A 70 2.45 43.80 -27.53
C ILE A 70 1.43 44.94 -27.76
N PRO A 71 0.86 45.55 -26.70
CA PRO A 71 1.16 46.96 -26.46
C PRO A 71 1.61 47.27 -25.02
N LYS A 72 2.56 48.21 -24.92
CA LYS A 72 3.13 48.80 -23.70
C LYS A 72 2.07 49.59 -22.91
N GLN A 73 2.09 49.50 -21.57
CA GLN A 73 1.89 50.65 -20.67
C GLN A 73 2.66 50.50 -19.34
N ASN A 74 2.86 51.65 -18.71
CA ASN A 74 3.97 52.04 -17.83
C ASN A 74 4.04 51.43 -16.41
N ASN A 75 5.29 51.22 -15.98
CA ASN A 75 5.85 51.37 -14.63
C ASN A 75 4.90 51.49 -13.41
N SER A 76 5.00 50.51 -12.50
CA SER A 76 5.51 50.80 -11.14
C SER A 76 6.08 49.54 -10.49
N LYS A 77 7.34 49.64 -10.04
CA LYS A 77 8.06 48.60 -9.31
C LYS A 77 7.41 48.41 -7.94
N LYS A 78 6.85 47.23 -7.67
CA LYS A 78 6.71 46.71 -6.29
C LYS A 78 7.51 45.41 -6.19
N LYS A 79 8.63 45.51 -5.48
CA LYS A 79 9.55 44.41 -5.18
C LYS A 79 8.84 43.51 -4.17
N GLU A 80 8.09 42.51 -4.65
CA GLU A 80 7.46 41.52 -3.77
C GLU A 80 8.54 40.62 -3.16
N LYS A 81 8.69 40.72 -1.84
CA LYS A 81 9.46 39.80 -1.02
C LYS A 81 8.80 38.42 -1.08
N PRO A 82 9.56 37.31 -1.05
CA PRO A 82 8.97 35.98 -1.06
C PRO A 82 8.14 35.78 0.21
N LEU A 83 6.83 35.55 0.01
CA LEU A 83 5.85 35.26 1.05
C LEU A 83 6.21 33.95 1.77
N LYS A 84 6.93 34.07 2.89
CA LYS A 84 6.93 33.08 3.95
C LYS A 84 5.66 33.28 4.78
N ALA A 85 4.68 32.36 4.68
CA ALA A 85 3.70 32.07 5.74
C ALA A 85 2.78 30.92 5.30
N SER A 86 3.12 29.66 5.61
CA SER A 86 2.10 28.62 5.69
C SER A 86 1.45 28.71 7.08
N ILE A 87 0.24 29.27 7.16
CA ILE A 87 -0.64 29.05 8.31
C ILE A 87 -0.78 27.53 8.44
N SER A 88 -0.26 26.95 9.53
CA SER A 88 -0.32 25.50 9.74
C SER A 88 -1.77 25.12 10.04
N VAL A 89 -2.54 24.78 9.01
CA VAL A 89 -3.89 24.25 9.16
C VAL A 89 -3.79 22.96 9.97
N ALA A 90 -4.51 22.91 11.10
CA ALA A 90 -4.51 21.72 11.94
C ALA A 90 -5.01 20.52 11.12
N SER A 91 -4.33 19.39 11.26
CA SER A 91 -4.58 18.19 10.45
C SER A 91 -4.86 16.99 11.34
N CYS A 92 -5.68 16.07 10.84
CA CYS A 92 -5.93 14.79 11.47
C CYS A 92 -4.62 14.02 11.64
N TYR A 93 -4.29 13.55 12.84
CA TYR A 93 -3.05 12.81 13.05
C TYR A 93 -3.06 11.41 12.41
N GLY A 94 -4.25 10.88 12.08
CA GLY A 94 -4.41 9.55 11.50
C GLY A 94 -4.14 9.50 9.99
N CYS A 95 -4.66 10.48 9.24
CA CYS A 95 -4.54 10.55 7.78
C CYS A 95 -3.83 11.81 7.25
N GLY A 96 -3.54 12.80 8.08
CA GLY A 96 -2.91 14.06 7.64
C GLY A 96 -3.82 14.99 6.83
N ALA A 97 -5.13 14.72 6.74
CA ALA A 97 -6.07 15.65 6.11
C ALA A 97 -6.31 16.90 6.97
N PRO A 98 -6.43 18.10 6.39
CA PRO A 98 -6.83 19.31 7.11
C PRO A 98 -8.15 19.10 7.84
N LEU A 99 -8.23 19.53 9.10
CA LEU A 99 -9.46 19.41 9.88
C LEU A 99 -10.51 20.40 9.37
N GLN A 100 -11.75 19.94 9.25
CA GLN A 100 -12.89 20.72 8.80
C GLN A 100 -14.17 20.27 9.51
N THR A 101 -15.22 21.10 9.50
CA THR A 101 -16.49 20.86 10.21
C THR A 101 -17.71 20.96 9.30
N SER A 102 -17.52 21.09 7.99
CA SER A 102 -18.56 21.39 7.01
C SER A 102 -19.13 20.16 6.31
N ASP A 103 -18.28 19.21 5.92
CA ASP A 103 -18.66 18.07 5.09
C ASP A 103 -18.38 16.76 5.84
N ASN A 104 -19.44 16.06 6.27
CA ASN A 104 -19.32 14.86 7.10
C ASN A 104 -18.59 13.71 6.37
N ASP A 105 -18.77 13.64 5.05
CA ASP A 105 -18.25 12.58 4.22
C ASP A 105 -16.80 12.85 3.77
N ALA A 106 -16.37 14.11 3.80
CA ALA A 106 -15.01 14.46 3.43
C ALA A 106 -13.96 14.12 4.53
N PRO A 107 -12.74 13.69 4.13
CA PRO A 107 -11.63 13.52 5.05
C PRO A 107 -11.33 14.80 5.83
N GLY A 108 -11.04 14.64 7.12
CA GLY A 108 -10.77 15.76 8.02
C GLY A 108 -11.99 16.22 8.80
N PHE A 109 -13.19 15.68 8.52
CA PHE A 109 -14.40 16.03 9.26
C PHE A 109 -14.30 15.72 10.75
N VAL A 110 -14.66 16.71 11.56
CA VAL A 110 -14.84 16.63 13.01
C VAL A 110 -16.08 17.44 13.37
N HIS A 111 -16.89 16.97 14.32
CA HIS A 111 -18.03 17.76 14.82
C HIS A 111 -17.56 19.10 15.38
N SER A 112 -18.31 20.17 15.06
CA SER A 112 -17.96 21.55 15.43
C SER A 112 -17.67 21.73 16.91
N GLU A 113 -18.46 21.09 17.79
CA GLU A 113 -18.26 21.12 19.24
C GLU A 113 -16.90 20.55 19.66
N THR A 114 -16.53 19.38 19.09
CA THR A 114 -15.24 18.74 19.37
C THR A 114 -14.08 19.59 18.81
N TYR A 115 -14.25 20.16 17.62
CA TYR A 115 -13.24 21.00 17.00
C TYR A 115 -12.96 22.25 17.84
N GLU A 116 -13.99 23.01 18.22
CA GLU A 116 -13.81 24.23 19.01
C GLU A 116 -13.29 23.94 20.43
N LEU A 117 -13.73 22.85 21.06
CA LEU A 117 -13.18 22.41 22.35
C LEU A 117 -11.67 22.13 22.23
N LYS A 118 -11.26 21.33 21.25
CA LYS A 118 -9.85 20.97 21.05
C LYS A 118 -9.01 22.17 20.62
N LYS A 119 -9.58 23.11 19.87
CA LYS A 119 -8.95 24.38 19.48
C LYS A 119 -8.71 25.27 20.69
N LYS A 120 -9.71 25.43 21.57
CA LYS A 120 -9.60 26.19 22.84
C LYS A 120 -8.47 25.68 23.73
N HIS A 121 -8.25 24.36 23.74
CA HIS A 121 -7.18 23.73 24.53
C HIS A 121 -5.87 23.51 23.76
N HIS A 122 -5.71 24.04 22.53
CA HIS A 122 -4.53 23.84 21.68
C HIS A 122 -4.19 22.35 21.39
N GLN A 123 -5.20 21.49 21.35
CA GLN A 123 -5.11 20.04 21.18
C GLN A 123 -5.55 19.56 19.79
N LEU A 124 -5.70 20.43 18.78
CA LEU A 124 -6.15 20.01 17.45
C LEU A 124 -5.23 18.95 16.80
N LYS A 125 -3.94 18.94 17.14
CA LYS A 125 -2.98 17.93 16.66
C LYS A 125 -3.23 16.52 17.23
N THR A 126 -4.12 16.39 18.22
CA THR A 126 -4.47 15.11 18.85
C THR A 126 -5.82 14.56 18.36
N VAL A 127 -6.37 15.10 17.28
CA VAL A 127 -7.72 14.78 16.79
C VAL A 127 -7.67 13.80 15.61
N LEU A 128 -8.55 12.79 15.66
CA LEU A 128 -8.91 11.96 14.51
C LEU A 128 -10.20 12.48 13.88
N CYS A 129 -10.22 12.54 12.55
CA CYS A 129 -11.46 12.75 11.81
C CYS A 129 -12.36 11.50 11.83
N GLY A 130 -13.65 11.68 11.55
CA GLY A 130 -14.65 10.60 11.58
C GLY A 130 -14.24 9.37 10.77
N ARG A 131 -13.75 9.58 9.54
CA ARG A 131 -13.20 8.51 8.69
C ARG A 131 -12.10 7.71 9.38
N CYS A 132 -11.13 8.38 10.02
CA CYS A 132 -10.03 7.70 10.68
C CYS A 132 -10.47 6.91 11.91
N GLN A 133 -11.51 7.37 12.61
CA GLN A 133 -12.11 6.64 13.73
C GLN A 133 -12.72 5.32 13.22
N LEU A 134 -13.52 5.38 12.15
CA LEU A 134 -14.12 4.18 11.53
C LEU A 134 -13.06 3.19 11.04
N LEU A 135 -12.04 3.67 10.32
CA LEU A 135 -10.90 2.84 9.88
C LEU A 135 -10.19 2.17 11.07
N SER A 136 -10.04 2.88 12.19
CA SER A 136 -9.40 2.33 13.39
C SER A 136 -10.22 1.24 14.08
N HIS A 137 -11.53 1.19 13.82
CA HIS A 137 -12.44 0.15 14.30
C HIS A 137 -12.60 -1.02 13.31
N GLY A 138 -11.88 -1.00 12.18
CA GLY A 138 -11.87 -2.10 11.21
C GLY A 138 -12.79 -1.90 10.00
N GLU A 139 -13.48 -0.77 9.90
CA GLU A 139 -14.26 -0.43 8.71
C GLU A 139 -13.36 -0.28 7.48
N MET A 140 -13.86 -0.69 6.31
CA MET A 140 -13.11 -0.63 5.05
C MET A 140 -13.55 0.56 4.19
N ILE A 141 -13.14 1.76 4.61
CA ILE A 141 -13.52 3.02 3.93
C ILE A 141 -12.41 3.48 2.98
N THR A 142 -12.63 3.28 1.69
CA THR A 142 -11.71 3.76 0.66
C THR A 142 -11.75 5.29 0.59
N ALA A 143 -10.56 5.91 0.48
CA ALA A 143 -10.45 7.30 0.04
C ALA A 143 -9.99 7.35 -1.42
N VAL A 144 -10.39 6.35 -2.21
CA VAL A 144 -9.89 6.13 -3.56
C VAL A 144 -11.12 6.00 -4.45
N GLY A 145 -11.24 6.85 -5.47
CA GLY A 145 -12.36 6.76 -6.40
C GLY A 145 -12.36 5.43 -7.15
N GLY A 146 -13.46 5.04 -7.77
CA GLY A 146 -13.54 3.81 -8.57
C GLY A 146 -13.54 2.49 -7.80
N HIS A 147 -13.35 2.50 -6.48
CA HIS A 147 -13.47 1.33 -5.59
C HIS A 147 -14.42 1.62 -4.42
N GLY A 148 -15.65 2.06 -4.73
CA GLY A 148 -16.68 2.32 -3.70
C GLY A 148 -16.42 3.53 -2.79
N GLY A 149 -15.55 4.47 -3.19
CA GLY A 149 -15.30 5.70 -2.43
C GLY A 149 -16.49 6.67 -2.47
N TYR A 150 -16.52 7.61 -1.51
CA TYR A 150 -17.56 8.63 -1.27
C TYR A 150 -18.19 9.24 -2.54
N SER A 151 -19.48 9.56 -2.45
CA SER A 151 -20.28 10.26 -3.45
C SER A 151 -19.58 11.56 -3.90
N GLY A 152 -18.94 11.53 -5.06
CA GLY A 152 -18.21 12.69 -5.60
C GLY A 152 -16.95 12.36 -6.39
N GLY A 153 -16.44 11.12 -6.32
CA GLY A 153 -15.37 10.61 -7.21
C GLY A 153 -14.00 11.30 -7.09
N LYS A 154 -13.90 12.38 -6.31
CA LYS A 154 -12.69 13.19 -6.13
C LYS A 154 -12.00 12.82 -4.84
N GLN A 155 -11.17 11.78 -4.86
CA GLN A 155 -10.30 11.53 -3.70
C GLN A 155 -9.01 10.77 -4.00
N PHE A 156 -8.69 10.50 -5.26
CA PHE A 156 -7.34 10.04 -5.57
C PHE A 156 -6.34 11.14 -5.25
N ILE A 157 -5.36 10.84 -4.40
CA ILE A 157 -4.08 11.51 -4.52
C ILE A 157 -3.42 10.85 -5.71
N THR A 158 -3.45 11.55 -6.85
CA THR A 158 -2.77 11.05 -8.05
C THR A 158 -1.26 11.01 -7.78
N ALA A 159 -0.53 10.26 -8.61
CA ALA A 159 0.94 10.29 -8.55
C ALA A 159 1.47 11.72 -8.71
N GLU A 160 0.75 12.58 -9.43
CA GLU A 160 1.09 13.98 -9.63
C GLU A 160 0.82 14.85 -8.40
N ASP A 161 -0.35 14.71 -7.76
CA ASP A 161 -0.64 15.42 -6.50
C ASP A 161 0.36 15.05 -5.40
N LEU A 162 0.78 13.78 -5.37
CA LEU A 162 1.81 13.32 -4.44
C LEU A 162 3.18 13.90 -4.78
N ARG A 163 3.55 13.95 -6.07
CA ARG A 163 4.77 14.64 -6.52
C ARG A 163 4.75 16.10 -6.11
N GLN A 164 3.63 16.79 -6.27
CA GLN A 164 3.51 18.19 -5.86
C GLN A 164 3.67 18.34 -4.35
N LYS A 165 3.00 17.51 -3.55
CA LYS A 165 3.10 17.49 -2.07
C LYS A 165 4.52 17.18 -1.58
N LEU A 166 5.25 16.32 -2.29
CA LEU A 166 6.60 15.86 -1.92
C LEU A 166 7.71 16.53 -2.75
N SER A 167 7.39 17.53 -3.57
CA SER A 167 8.36 18.19 -4.47
C SER A 167 9.53 18.81 -3.70
N HIS A 168 9.24 19.37 -2.54
CA HIS A 168 10.24 19.93 -1.61
C HIS A 168 11.26 18.91 -1.12
N LEU A 169 10.94 17.61 -1.12
CA LEU A 169 11.80 16.56 -0.58
C LEU A 169 13.10 16.42 -1.38
N ARG A 170 13.06 16.75 -2.68
CA ARG A 170 14.20 16.61 -3.58
C ARG A 170 15.39 17.46 -3.14
N ASP A 171 15.11 18.66 -2.64
CA ASP A 171 16.11 19.66 -2.25
C ASP A 171 16.24 19.77 -0.72
N ALA A 172 15.41 19.04 0.04
CA ALA A 172 15.50 18.95 1.49
C ALA A 172 16.66 18.04 1.94
N LYS A 173 17.19 18.31 3.13
CA LYS A 173 18.15 17.42 3.81
C LYS A 173 17.40 16.28 4.50
N ALA A 174 17.13 15.20 3.75
CA ALA A 174 16.32 14.09 4.22
C ALA A 174 17.06 12.73 4.17
N LEU A 175 16.67 11.81 5.04
CA LEU A 175 16.96 10.39 4.92
C LEU A 175 15.68 9.70 4.46
N ILE A 176 15.75 8.98 3.35
CA ILE A 176 14.60 8.27 2.79
C ILE A 176 14.63 6.82 3.25
N VAL A 177 13.53 6.36 3.84
CA VAL A 177 13.29 4.95 4.11
C VAL A 177 12.26 4.48 3.09
N LYS A 178 12.72 3.75 2.06
CA LYS A 178 11.88 3.25 0.97
C LYS A 178 11.37 1.86 1.29
N LEU A 179 10.05 1.71 1.37
CA LEU A 179 9.38 0.44 1.66
C LEU A 179 8.91 -0.23 0.37
N VAL A 180 9.12 -1.55 0.30
CA VAL A 180 8.68 -2.44 -0.77
C VAL A 180 8.10 -3.70 -0.15
N ASP A 181 7.01 -4.21 -0.70
CA ASP A 181 6.34 -5.42 -0.21
C ASP A 181 7.00 -6.68 -0.79
N VAL A 182 7.40 -7.66 0.04
CA VAL A 182 8.07 -8.86 -0.47
C VAL A 182 7.18 -9.71 -1.37
N VAL A 183 5.87 -9.79 -1.11
CA VAL A 183 4.95 -10.62 -1.90
C VAL A 183 4.49 -9.95 -3.20
N ASP A 184 4.74 -8.64 -3.33
CA ASP A 184 4.45 -7.85 -4.52
C ASP A 184 5.61 -6.89 -4.79
N PHE A 185 6.85 -7.42 -4.84
CA PHE A 185 8.05 -6.59 -4.91
C PHE A 185 8.05 -5.73 -6.17
N ASN A 186 7.79 -6.33 -7.33
CA ASN A 186 7.82 -5.61 -8.60
C ASN A 186 6.70 -4.58 -8.73
N GLY A 187 5.47 -4.93 -8.33
CA GLY A 187 4.35 -3.99 -8.38
C GLY A 187 4.49 -2.86 -7.36
N SER A 188 5.07 -3.14 -6.18
CA SER A 188 5.26 -2.11 -5.16
C SER A 188 6.51 -1.25 -5.34
N PHE A 189 7.43 -1.64 -6.23
CA PHE A 189 8.69 -0.93 -6.45
C PHE A 189 8.50 0.41 -7.18
N LEU A 190 8.63 1.51 -6.45
CA LEU A 190 8.64 2.84 -7.05
C LEU A 190 9.96 3.09 -7.81
N SER A 191 9.94 2.88 -9.13
CA SER A 191 11.12 3.00 -10.01
C SER A 191 11.69 4.42 -10.05
N ARG A 192 10.83 5.43 -10.16
CA ARG A 192 11.20 6.84 -10.23
C ARG A 192 11.27 7.53 -8.85
N VAL A 193 11.74 6.81 -7.84
CA VAL A 193 11.87 7.39 -6.49
C VAL A 193 12.85 8.57 -6.45
N ARG A 194 13.85 8.59 -7.34
CA ARG A 194 14.85 9.68 -7.42
C ARG A 194 14.25 11.00 -7.90
N ASP A 195 13.17 10.98 -8.66
CA ASP A 195 12.43 12.19 -9.05
C ASP A 195 11.88 12.93 -7.81
N LEU A 196 11.52 12.17 -6.76
CA LEU A 196 11.01 12.68 -5.49
C LEU A 196 12.13 12.94 -4.47
N ALA A 197 13.05 11.99 -4.34
CA ALA A 197 14.07 11.99 -3.30
C ALA A 197 15.33 12.80 -3.65
N GLY A 198 15.57 13.07 -4.93
CA GLY A 198 16.81 13.69 -5.39
C GLY A 198 18.05 12.89 -4.99
N ALA A 199 19.06 13.60 -4.50
CA ALA A 199 20.33 13.03 -4.04
C ALA A 199 20.27 12.47 -2.61
N ASN A 200 19.12 12.51 -1.95
CA ASN A 200 19.01 12.05 -0.55
C ASN A 200 19.40 10.57 -0.40
N PRO A 201 20.06 10.19 0.71
CA PRO A 201 20.36 8.80 1.02
C PRO A 201 19.08 7.98 1.17
N ILE A 202 19.13 6.72 0.72
CA ILE A 202 17.98 5.80 0.74
C ILE A 202 18.36 4.54 1.50
N ILE A 203 17.60 4.18 2.52
CA ILE A 203 17.58 2.85 3.15
C ILE A 203 16.42 2.07 2.52
N MET A 204 16.68 0.87 2.02
CA MET A 204 15.64 -0.01 1.47
C MET A 204 15.10 -0.93 2.57
N VAL A 205 13.78 -0.97 2.73
CA VAL A 205 13.10 -1.85 3.68
C VAL A 205 12.12 -2.72 2.93
N VAL A 206 12.35 -4.03 2.95
CA VAL A 206 11.43 -5.03 2.43
C VAL A 206 10.52 -5.46 3.57
N THR A 207 9.21 -5.33 3.37
CA THR A 207 8.20 -5.58 4.41
C THR A 207 7.51 -6.93 4.22
N LYS A 208 6.79 -7.35 5.27
CA LYS A 208 5.93 -8.54 5.30
C LYS A 208 6.67 -9.88 5.12
N VAL A 209 7.91 -9.97 5.57
CA VAL A 209 8.68 -11.24 5.49
C VAL A 209 8.09 -12.36 6.36
N ASP A 210 7.17 -12.04 7.27
CA ASP A 210 6.38 -13.04 8.00
C ASP A 210 5.42 -13.85 7.12
N LEU A 211 5.12 -13.35 5.90
CA LEU A 211 4.33 -14.06 4.91
C LEU A 211 5.12 -15.14 4.17
N LEU A 212 6.46 -15.10 4.19
CA LEU A 212 7.29 -16.05 3.47
C LEU A 212 7.23 -17.45 4.10
N PRO A 213 7.32 -18.54 3.31
CA PRO A 213 7.41 -19.92 3.82
C PRO A 213 8.45 -20.09 4.94
N ARG A 214 8.27 -21.06 5.84
CA ARG A 214 9.12 -21.24 7.04
C ARG A 214 10.58 -21.44 6.69
N ASP A 215 10.83 -22.19 5.63
CA ASP A 215 12.17 -22.62 5.21
C ASP A 215 12.81 -21.62 4.23
N THR A 216 12.27 -20.41 4.14
CA THR A 216 12.84 -19.37 3.26
C THR A 216 14.12 -18.82 3.86
N ASP A 217 15.24 -18.97 3.14
CA ASP A 217 16.49 -18.33 3.51
C ASP A 217 16.44 -16.83 3.21
N PHE A 218 16.54 -16.02 4.27
CA PHE A 218 16.54 -14.57 4.18
C PHE A 218 17.80 -14.00 3.52
N ASN A 219 18.92 -14.72 3.50
CA ASN A 219 20.11 -14.29 2.78
C ASN A 219 19.86 -14.33 1.27
N CYS A 220 19.32 -15.44 0.76
CA CYS A 220 18.91 -15.58 -0.64
C CYS A 220 17.89 -14.51 -1.07
N VAL A 221 16.93 -14.18 -0.20
CA VAL A 221 15.98 -13.09 -0.46
C VAL A 221 16.70 -11.74 -0.50
N GLY A 222 17.64 -11.50 0.42
CA GLY A 222 18.48 -10.30 0.44
C GLY A 222 19.30 -10.13 -0.84
N ASP A 223 19.99 -11.18 -1.27
CA ASP A 223 20.80 -11.19 -2.50
C ASP A 223 19.94 -10.92 -3.74
N TRP A 224 18.78 -11.56 -3.83
CA TRP A 224 17.82 -11.31 -4.90
C TRP A 224 17.32 -9.85 -4.91
N VAL A 225 17.05 -9.27 -3.73
CA VAL A 225 16.67 -7.85 -3.63
C VAL A 225 17.80 -6.95 -4.10
N VAL A 226 19.05 -7.22 -3.68
CA VAL A 226 20.25 -6.48 -4.10
C VAL A 226 20.44 -6.55 -5.61
N GLU A 227 20.27 -7.72 -6.21
CA GLU A 227 20.31 -7.91 -7.66
C GLU A 227 19.19 -7.10 -8.34
N ALA A 228 17.96 -7.15 -7.81
CA ALA A 228 16.82 -6.43 -8.35
C ALA A 228 16.96 -4.90 -8.29
N ILE A 229 17.53 -4.34 -7.22
CA ILE A 229 17.80 -2.89 -7.14
C ILE A 229 18.93 -2.46 -8.07
N THR A 230 19.96 -3.32 -8.23
CA THR A 230 21.10 -3.07 -9.11
C THR A 230 20.67 -3.03 -10.57
N ARG A 231 19.83 -3.98 -11.00
CA ARG A 231 19.19 -3.97 -12.33
C ARG A 231 18.39 -2.69 -12.58
N LYS A 232 17.76 -2.14 -11.53
CA LYS A 232 16.99 -0.89 -11.58
C LYS A 232 17.84 0.36 -11.35
N LYS A 233 19.18 0.23 -11.28
CA LYS A 233 20.15 1.32 -11.09
C LYS A 233 19.85 2.20 -9.88
N LEU A 234 19.34 1.61 -8.80
CA LEU A 234 19.01 2.33 -7.57
C LEU A 234 20.08 2.09 -6.52
N ASN A 235 20.87 3.12 -6.24
CA ASN A 235 21.82 3.11 -5.14
C ASN A 235 21.10 3.32 -3.80
N VAL A 236 21.33 2.41 -2.86
CA VAL A 236 20.80 2.44 -1.49
C VAL A 236 21.96 2.25 -0.50
N LEU A 237 21.82 2.75 0.72
CA LEU A 237 22.83 2.60 1.78
C LEU A 237 22.84 1.17 2.34
N SER A 238 21.65 0.60 2.52
CA SER A 238 21.45 -0.73 3.07
C SER A 238 20.10 -1.31 2.65
N VAL A 239 19.96 -2.63 2.80
CA VAL A 239 18.72 -3.39 2.58
C VAL A 239 18.38 -4.11 3.87
N HIS A 240 17.12 -3.99 4.31
CA HIS A 240 16.62 -4.67 5.51
C HIS A 240 15.34 -5.45 5.22
N LEU A 241 15.31 -6.70 5.64
CA LEU A 241 14.13 -7.57 5.60
C LEU A 241 13.37 -7.42 6.92
N THR A 242 12.08 -7.09 6.87
CA THR A 242 11.30 -6.72 8.06
C THR A 242 9.89 -7.28 8.08
N SER A 243 9.37 -7.48 9.28
CA SER A 243 7.96 -7.75 9.53
C SER A 243 7.45 -6.83 10.63
N SER A 244 6.53 -5.93 10.29
CA SER A 244 5.88 -5.06 11.28
C SER A 244 5.00 -5.85 12.27
N LYS A 245 4.51 -7.02 11.86
CA LYS A 245 3.65 -7.89 12.68
C LYS A 245 4.45 -8.62 13.77
N SER A 246 5.58 -9.20 13.39
CA SER A 246 6.45 -9.96 14.31
C SER A 246 7.60 -9.14 14.89
N LEU A 247 7.76 -7.89 14.46
CA LEU A 247 8.87 -6.97 14.80
C LEU A 247 10.26 -7.44 14.31
N VAL A 248 10.33 -8.52 13.53
CA VAL A 248 11.58 -9.01 12.93
C VAL A 248 12.22 -7.92 12.07
N GLY A 249 13.52 -7.72 12.23
CA GLY A 249 14.34 -6.78 11.46
C GLY A 249 14.16 -5.30 11.82
N ILE A 250 13.16 -4.93 12.62
CA ILE A 250 12.85 -3.53 12.95
C ILE A 250 13.99 -2.84 13.70
N THR A 251 14.60 -3.53 14.67
CA THR A 251 15.75 -2.99 15.43
C THR A 251 16.92 -2.64 14.53
N GLY A 252 17.24 -3.49 13.54
CA GLY A 252 18.31 -3.22 12.59
C GLY A 252 18.05 -1.97 11.75
N VAL A 253 16.80 -1.74 11.34
CA VAL A 253 16.42 -0.51 10.64
C VAL A 253 16.53 0.72 11.55
N ILE A 254 16.13 0.62 12.83
CA ILE A 254 16.27 1.72 13.79
C ILE A 254 17.75 2.11 13.95
N SER A 255 18.63 1.12 14.12
CA SER A 255 20.07 1.36 14.24
C SER A 255 20.64 2.06 12.99
N GLU A 256 20.25 1.61 11.79
CA GLU A 256 20.73 2.25 10.55
C GLU A 256 20.16 3.66 10.38
N ILE A 257 18.89 3.88 10.73
CA ILE A 257 18.30 5.23 10.73
C ILE A 257 19.06 6.13 11.70
N GLN A 258 19.32 5.70 12.93
CA GLN A 258 20.04 6.52 13.92
C GLN A 258 21.45 6.88 13.44
N LYS A 259 22.15 5.92 12.81
CA LYS A 259 23.48 6.11 12.24
C LYS A 259 23.49 7.07 11.05
N GLU A 260 22.54 6.93 10.12
CA GLU A 260 22.56 7.64 8.83
C GLU A 260 21.73 8.92 8.80
N LYS A 261 20.85 9.12 9.79
CA LYS A 261 20.03 10.33 9.91
C LYS A 261 20.91 11.57 10.00
N LYS A 262 21.97 11.58 10.82
CA LYS A 262 22.97 12.69 10.87
C LYS A 262 22.30 14.08 10.91
N GLY A 263 21.27 14.23 11.75
CA GLY A 263 20.48 15.47 11.90
C GLY A 263 19.39 15.72 10.84
N ARG A 264 19.25 14.87 9.82
CA ARG A 264 18.22 14.96 8.77
C ARG A 264 16.83 14.61 9.29
N ASP A 265 15.82 15.05 8.55
CA ASP A 265 14.46 14.53 8.68
C ASP A 265 14.36 13.16 7.98
N VAL A 266 13.54 12.26 8.52
CA VAL A 266 13.37 10.89 8.01
C VAL A 266 12.01 10.79 7.33
N TYR A 267 11.98 10.41 6.06
CA TYR A 267 10.75 10.27 5.27
C TYR A 267 10.51 8.81 4.91
N ILE A 268 9.33 8.29 5.27
CA ILE A 268 8.90 6.95 4.89
C ILE A 268 8.18 7.03 3.54
N LEU A 269 8.78 6.45 2.49
CA LEU A 269 8.21 6.42 1.14
C LEU A 269 7.85 5.00 0.71
N GLY A 270 6.80 4.85 -0.09
CA GLY A 270 6.39 3.56 -0.64
C GLY A 270 5.02 3.63 -1.27
N SER A 271 4.66 2.62 -2.07
CA SER A 271 3.33 2.54 -2.67
C SER A 271 2.24 2.32 -1.62
N ALA A 272 0.96 2.44 -2.00
CA ALA A 272 -0.16 2.08 -1.13
C ALA A 272 -0.04 0.60 -0.70
N ASN A 273 -0.57 0.22 0.47
CA ASN A 273 -0.62 -1.18 0.94
C ASN A 273 0.72 -1.91 1.16
N VAL A 274 1.88 -1.26 1.01
CA VAL A 274 3.20 -1.87 1.38
C VAL A 274 3.41 -1.99 2.89
N GLY A 275 2.54 -1.36 3.69
CA GLY A 275 2.61 -1.41 5.15
C GLY A 275 3.37 -0.25 5.81
N LYS A 276 3.37 0.96 5.23
CA LYS A 276 4.02 2.15 5.83
C LYS A 276 3.56 2.44 7.26
N SER A 277 2.25 2.60 7.47
CA SER A 277 1.67 2.86 8.80
C SER A 277 1.88 1.68 9.76
N ALA A 278 1.96 0.44 9.24
CA ALA A 278 2.36 -0.74 10.01
C ALA A 278 3.81 -0.67 10.49
N PHE A 279 4.72 -0.36 9.58
CA PHE A 279 6.13 -0.18 9.86
C PHE A 279 6.40 0.95 10.85
N ILE A 280 5.78 2.13 10.68
CA ILE A 280 5.93 3.26 11.61
C ILE A 280 5.48 2.87 13.02
N ASN A 281 4.35 2.18 13.15
CA ASN A 281 3.87 1.75 14.46
C ASN A 281 4.80 0.72 15.10
N ALA A 282 5.35 -0.20 14.33
CA ALA A 282 6.37 -1.16 14.80
C ALA A 282 7.67 -0.46 15.21
N LEU A 283 8.10 0.53 14.44
CA LEU A 283 9.28 1.35 14.69
C LEU A 283 9.13 2.14 16.00
N LEU A 284 8.02 2.87 16.18
CA LEU A 284 7.71 3.60 17.41
C LEU A 284 7.53 2.68 18.62
N LYS A 285 6.94 1.48 18.41
CA LYS A 285 6.83 0.43 19.44
C LYS A 285 8.18 -0.02 19.95
N THR A 286 9.12 -0.23 19.04
CA THR A 286 10.46 -0.74 19.38
C THR A 286 11.32 0.37 19.98
N MET A 287 11.19 1.62 19.51
CA MET A 287 11.93 2.75 20.07
C MET A 287 11.46 3.16 21.47
N SER A 288 10.16 3.01 21.79
CA SER A 288 9.63 3.47 23.09
C SER A 288 10.21 2.77 24.31
N TYR A 289 10.83 1.60 24.15
CA TYR A 289 11.49 0.91 25.24
C TYR A 289 12.66 1.72 25.81
N ASN A 290 13.33 2.51 24.94
CA ASN A 290 14.53 3.24 25.29
C ASN A 290 14.43 4.76 25.08
N ASP A 291 13.43 5.24 24.32
CA ASP A 291 13.25 6.66 24.00
C ASP A 291 11.86 7.17 24.48
N PRO A 292 11.82 8.06 25.49
CA PRO A 292 10.56 8.62 26.00
C PRO A 292 9.83 9.49 24.97
N VAL A 293 10.54 10.09 24.02
CA VAL A 293 9.94 10.87 22.91
C VAL A 293 9.17 9.93 22.00
N ALA A 294 9.77 8.78 21.65
CA ALA A 294 9.08 7.74 20.89
C ALA A 294 7.88 7.16 21.65
N ALA A 295 8.00 6.97 22.96
CA ALA A 295 6.89 6.51 23.81
C ALA A 295 5.70 7.49 23.78
N ALA A 296 5.95 8.81 23.84
CA ALA A 296 4.91 9.82 23.71
C ALA A 296 4.25 9.81 22.31
N ALA A 297 5.05 9.61 21.25
CA ALA A 297 4.58 9.57 19.87
C ALA A 297 3.61 8.41 19.57
N GLN A 298 3.62 7.33 20.35
CA GLN A 298 2.70 6.21 20.18
C GLN A 298 1.23 6.57 20.36
N ARG A 299 0.93 7.63 21.12
CA ARG A 299 -0.44 8.07 21.39
C ARG A 299 -1.14 8.58 20.14
N TYR A 300 -0.39 9.16 19.21
CA TYR A 300 -0.92 9.83 18.02
C TYR A 300 -0.28 9.25 16.76
N LYS A 301 -0.44 7.93 16.61
CA LYS A 301 0.17 7.16 15.52
C LYS A 301 -0.73 7.14 14.27
N PRO A 302 -0.17 6.99 13.06
CA PRO A 302 -0.95 6.87 11.84
C PRO A 302 -1.92 5.69 11.86
N VAL A 303 -3.07 5.86 11.19
CA VAL A 303 -4.10 4.82 11.09
C VAL A 303 -3.68 3.75 10.08
N GLN A 304 -4.03 2.50 10.38
CA GLN A 304 -3.76 1.33 9.55
C GLN A 304 -5.06 0.75 9.01
N SER A 305 -5.07 0.33 7.75
CA SER A 305 -6.15 -0.43 7.14
C SER A 305 -5.63 -1.22 5.95
N ALA A 306 -6.40 -2.23 5.51
CA ALA A 306 -6.13 -3.00 4.30
C ALA A 306 -6.50 -2.21 3.02
N VAL A 307 -7.40 -1.22 3.14
CA VAL A 307 -7.79 -0.38 2.01
C VAL A 307 -6.74 0.70 1.73
N PRO A 308 -6.47 1.00 0.45
CA PRO A 308 -5.61 2.13 0.08
C PRO A 308 -6.13 3.48 0.59
N GLY A 309 -5.20 4.43 0.79
CA GLY A 309 -5.54 5.82 1.11
C GLY A 309 -5.73 6.11 2.61
N THR A 310 -5.10 5.35 3.51
CA THR A 310 -5.09 5.66 4.96
C THR A 310 -4.41 6.99 5.26
N THR A 311 -3.29 7.28 4.58
CA THR A 311 -2.52 8.54 4.68
C THR A 311 -2.79 9.42 3.45
N LEU A 312 -3.38 10.61 3.66
CA LEU A 312 -3.76 11.59 2.65
C LEU A 312 -2.87 12.85 2.62
N GLY A 313 -2.24 13.17 3.74
CA GLY A 313 -1.23 14.23 3.86
C GLY A 313 0.00 13.72 4.59
N PRO A 314 1.16 14.38 4.44
CA PRO A 314 2.33 14.06 5.25
C PRO A 314 2.01 14.23 6.75
N ILE A 315 2.30 13.21 7.55
CA ILE A 315 2.10 13.24 9.01
C ILE A 315 3.47 13.38 9.65
N GLN A 316 3.68 14.49 10.35
CA GLN A 316 4.89 14.71 11.13
C GLN A 316 4.79 14.02 12.49
N ILE A 317 5.79 13.20 12.81
CA ILE A 317 5.92 12.46 14.06
C ILE A 317 7.23 12.85 14.73
N ASN A 318 7.15 13.31 15.96
CA ASN A 318 8.32 13.58 16.78
C ASN A 318 8.78 12.25 17.39
N ALA A 319 9.61 11.50 16.67
CA ALA A 319 9.98 10.13 17.01
C ALA A 319 11.39 9.97 17.63
N PHE A 320 12.23 11.00 17.57
CA PHE A 320 13.65 10.91 17.89
C PHE A 320 14.05 11.91 18.97
N PHE A 321 14.83 11.45 19.95
CA PHE A 321 15.63 12.31 20.81
C PHE A 321 16.81 12.93 20.01
N GLY A 322 17.08 14.23 20.17
CA GLY A 322 18.22 14.90 19.51
C GLY A 322 17.93 15.59 18.16
N GLY A 323 16.66 15.79 17.80
CA GLY A 323 16.25 16.64 16.68
C GLY A 323 16.00 15.90 15.36
N GLY A 324 15.42 16.62 14.39
CA GLY A 324 14.85 16.09 13.14
C GLY A 324 13.64 15.16 13.37
N LYS A 325 12.75 15.07 12.39
CA LYS A 325 11.42 14.48 12.53
C LYS A 325 11.24 13.25 11.65
N LEU A 326 10.27 12.41 12.00
CA LEU A 326 9.81 11.31 11.16
C LEU A 326 8.56 11.76 10.41
N TYR A 327 8.50 11.51 9.10
CA TYR A 327 7.36 11.86 8.27
C TYR A 327 6.74 10.59 7.66
N ASP A 328 5.48 10.29 7.99
CA ASP A 328 4.66 9.38 7.19
C ASP A 328 4.22 10.12 5.94
N THR A 329 4.31 9.48 4.78
CA THR A 329 3.88 10.09 3.51
C THR A 329 2.73 9.31 2.89
N PRO A 330 1.84 9.97 2.12
CA PRO A 330 0.80 9.27 1.39
C PRO A 330 1.39 8.19 0.49
N GLY A 331 0.74 7.02 0.45
CA GLY A 331 1.17 5.93 -0.41
C GLY A 331 0.90 6.24 -1.88
N VAL A 332 1.89 6.02 -2.74
CA VAL A 332 1.69 6.14 -4.19
C VAL A 332 0.70 5.07 -4.63
N HIS A 333 -0.44 5.48 -5.20
CA HIS A 333 -1.32 4.55 -5.88
C HIS A 333 -0.74 4.21 -7.25
N LEU A 334 -0.45 2.93 -7.48
CA LEU A 334 0.18 2.44 -8.71
C LEU A 334 -0.85 1.60 -9.46
N HIS A 335 -1.32 2.10 -10.60
CA HIS A 335 -2.41 1.49 -11.38
C HIS A 335 -2.11 0.08 -11.89
N HIS A 336 -0.83 -0.27 -12.03
CA HIS A 336 -0.42 -1.61 -12.49
C HIS A 336 -0.45 -2.67 -11.37
N ARG A 337 -0.70 -2.29 -10.12
CA ARG A 337 -0.76 -3.25 -9.00
C ARG A 337 -2.11 -3.93 -8.96
N GLN A 338 -2.13 -5.20 -8.59
CA GLN A 338 -3.38 -5.96 -8.44
C GLN A 338 -4.34 -5.29 -7.45
N THR A 339 -3.82 -4.74 -6.35
CA THR A 339 -4.62 -4.01 -5.34
C THR A 339 -5.29 -2.74 -5.87
N ALA A 340 -4.93 -2.28 -7.07
CA ALA A 340 -5.55 -1.14 -7.74
C ALA A 340 -6.65 -1.55 -8.74
N VAL A 341 -6.69 -2.83 -9.12
CA VAL A 341 -7.65 -3.36 -10.11
C VAL A 341 -8.79 -4.14 -9.44
N VAL A 342 -8.51 -4.75 -8.27
CA VAL A 342 -9.49 -5.53 -7.51
C VAL A 342 -10.45 -4.62 -6.73
N PRO A 343 -11.77 -4.90 -6.72
CA PRO A 343 -12.76 -4.23 -5.88
C PRO A 343 -12.39 -4.22 -4.39
N SER A 344 -12.79 -3.18 -3.66
CA SER A 344 -12.43 -3.01 -2.25
C SER A 344 -12.93 -4.14 -1.34
N GLU A 345 -14.11 -4.70 -1.60
CA GLU A 345 -14.64 -5.84 -0.84
C GLU A 345 -13.71 -7.06 -0.89
N ASP A 346 -13.09 -7.31 -2.04
CA ASP A 346 -12.27 -8.49 -2.30
C ASP A 346 -10.81 -8.33 -1.86
N LEU A 347 -10.34 -7.10 -1.61
CA LEU A 347 -8.96 -6.86 -1.17
C LEU A 347 -8.63 -7.63 0.13
N SER A 348 -9.61 -7.75 1.02
CA SER A 348 -9.43 -8.43 2.31
C SER A 348 -9.34 -9.96 2.18
N SER A 349 -9.88 -10.54 1.10
CA SER A 349 -9.84 -11.98 0.83
C SER A 349 -8.56 -12.37 0.08
N LEU A 350 -8.06 -11.50 -0.81
CA LEU A 350 -6.83 -11.72 -1.57
C LEU A 350 -5.55 -11.43 -0.77
N ALA A 351 -5.60 -10.48 0.18
CA ALA A 351 -4.43 -10.13 0.97
C ALA A 351 -4.00 -11.31 1.88
N PRO A 352 -2.75 -11.80 1.79
CA PRO A 352 -2.29 -12.87 2.67
C PRO A 352 -2.32 -12.45 4.14
N LYS A 353 -3.10 -13.16 4.96
CA LYS A 353 -3.23 -12.89 6.42
C LYS A 353 -2.25 -13.69 7.27
N SER A 354 -1.72 -14.76 6.69
CA SER A 354 -0.83 -15.70 7.34
C SER A 354 0.23 -16.18 6.36
N ARG A 355 1.22 -16.87 6.90
CA ARG A 355 2.35 -17.42 6.15
C ARG A 355 1.87 -18.23 4.94
N LEU A 356 2.44 -17.93 3.78
CA LEU A 356 2.20 -18.66 2.55
C LEU A 356 2.68 -20.10 2.70
N ARG A 357 1.88 -21.04 2.19
CA ARG A 357 2.19 -22.47 2.18
C ARG A 357 2.26 -22.93 0.73
N GLY A 358 3.31 -23.65 0.40
CA GLY A 358 3.39 -24.34 -0.89
C GLY A 358 2.27 -25.36 -0.98
N LEU A 359 1.53 -25.33 -2.09
CA LEU A 359 0.58 -26.37 -2.44
C LEU A 359 1.21 -27.23 -3.53
N SER A 360 1.46 -28.49 -3.21
CA SER A 360 1.87 -29.48 -4.20
C SER A 360 0.63 -29.95 -4.96
N PHE A 361 0.63 -29.85 -6.28
CA PHE A 361 -0.39 -30.48 -7.10
C PHE A 361 -0.08 -31.98 -7.18
N PRO A 362 -0.99 -32.87 -6.74
CA PRO A 362 -0.77 -34.29 -6.86
C PRO A 362 -0.75 -34.68 -8.35
N SER A 363 0.30 -35.41 -8.75
CA SER A 363 0.50 -35.90 -10.12
C SER A 363 -0.57 -36.91 -10.60
N SER A 364 -1.47 -37.36 -9.71
CA SER A 364 -2.38 -38.49 -9.95
C SER A 364 -3.87 -38.19 -9.81
N GLN A 365 -4.29 -36.96 -9.49
CA GLN A 365 -5.73 -36.64 -9.29
C GLN A 365 -6.31 -35.75 -10.39
N VAL A 366 -5.95 -36.01 -11.64
CA VAL A 366 -6.75 -35.49 -12.76
C VAL A 366 -7.44 -36.66 -13.44
N LEU A 367 -8.59 -37.06 -12.89
CA LEU A 367 -9.58 -37.85 -13.60
C LEU A 367 -10.13 -36.95 -14.71
N SER A 368 -9.71 -37.22 -15.94
CA SER A 368 -10.43 -36.73 -17.12
C SER A 368 -11.77 -37.47 -17.16
N ASP A 369 -12.88 -36.75 -16.99
CA ASP A 369 -14.20 -37.25 -17.38
C ASP A 369 -14.28 -37.29 -18.91
N ASN A 370 -13.55 -38.24 -19.51
CA ASN A 370 -13.72 -38.63 -20.90
C ASN A 370 -14.04 -40.12 -20.90
N THR A 371 -15.33 -40.41 -20.76
CA THR A 371 -15.91 -41.72 -21.05
C THR A 371 -15.57 -42.07 -22.50
N ASN A 372 -14.97 -43.25 -22.69
CA ASN A 372 -14.62 -43.91 -23.96
C ASN A 372 -13.24 -43.59 -24.58
N LYS A 373 -12.16 -44.04 -23.92
CA LYS A 373 -11.16 -45.00 -24.47
C LYS A 373 -9.90 -44.95 -23.61
N GLY A 374 -9.68 -45.99 -22.79
CA GLY A 374 -8.41 -46.29 -22.11
C GLY A 374 -7.95 -45.23 -21.11
N ALA A 375 -7.89 -45.61 -19.82
CA ALA A 375 -7.29 -44.75 -18.81
C ALA A 375 -5.80 -44.52 -19.12
N SER A 376 -5.47 -43.45 -19.85
CA SER A 376 -4.10 -42.97 -19.94
C SER A 376 -3.82 -42.18 -18.68
N THR A 377 -3.00 -42.74 -17.79
CA THR A 377 -2.37 -42.01 -16.70
C THR A 377 -1.55 -40.87 -17.30
N VAL A 378 -2.10 -39.65 -17.29
CA VAL A 378 -1.33 -38.47 -17.67
C VAL A 378 -0.35 -38.20 -16.52
N ASN A 379 0.91 -38.59 -16.72
CA ASN A 379 1.99 -38.25 -15.79
C ASN A 379 2.26 -36.74 -15.89
N GLY A 380 1.78 -35.99 -14.89
CA GLY A 380 2.15 -34.59 -14.67
C GLY A 380 1.13 -33.55 -15.16
N LEU A 381 1.48 -32.28 -14.95
CA LEU A 381 0.60 -31.13 -15.22
C LEU A 381 0.64 -30.65 -16.68
N ASN A 382 1.19 -31.42 -17.61
CA ASN A 382 1.34 -30.98 -19.00
C ASN A 382 -0.02 -30.81 -19.69
N GLY A 383 -0.22 -29.65 -20.31
CA GLY A 383 -1.46 -29.30 -21.00
C GLY A 383 -2.54 -28.72 -20.09
N PHE A 384 -2.29 -28.58 -18.78
CA PHE A 384 -3.26 -28.01 -17.85
C PHE A 384 -3.09 -26.50 -17.68
N SER A 385 -4.22 -25.82 -17.54
CA SER A 385 -4.30 -24.43 -17.11
C SER A 385 -4.74 -24.37 -15.65
N ILE A 386 -3.95 -23.70 -14.81
CA ILE A 386 -4.28 -23.43 -13.41
C ILE A 386 -4.83 -22.00 -13.32
N PHE A 387 -6.04 -21.87 -12.77
CA PHE A 387 -6.68 -20.58 -12.56
C PHE A 387 -6.62 -20.19 -11.08
N TRP A 388 -6.14 -18.98 -10.81
CA TRP A 388 -6.17 -18.39 -9.49
C TRP A 388 -7.34 -17.39 -9.41
N GLY A 389 -8.53 -17.91 -9.11
CA GLY A 389 -9.78 -17.16 -9.27
C GLY A 389 -9.90 -16.65 -10.72
N GLY A 390 -10.25 -15.37 -10.88
CA GLY A 390 -10.28 -14.70 -12.18
C GLY A 390 -9.05 -13.84 -12.49
N LEU A 391 -7.97 -13.94 -11.71
CA LEU A 391 -6.86 -12.97 -11.75
C LEU A 391 -5.64 -13.44 -12.52
N VAL A 392 -5.28 -14.72 -12.37
CA VAL A 392 -4.07 -15.29 -12.97
C VAL A 392 -4.41 -16.63 -13.60
N ARG A 393 -3.92 -16.85 -14.82
CA ARG A 393 -3.90 -18.14 -15.51
C ARG A 393 -2.45 -18.59 -15.68
N ILE A 394 -2.16 -19.82 -15.30
CA ILE A 394 -0.85 -20.45 -15.50
C ILE A 394 -1.06 -21.63 -16.44
N ASP A 395 -0.51 -21.55 -17.66
CA ASP A 395 -0.57 -22.64 -18.63
C ASP A 395 0.72 -23.46 -18.55
N VAL A 396 0.58 -24.74 -18.23
CA VAL A 396 1.72 -25.67 -18.19
C VAL A 396 1.87 -26.28 -19.57
N LEU A 397 2.69 -25.63 -20.40
CA LEU A 397 2.97 -26.09 -21.75
C LEU A 397 4.05 -27.17 -21.74
N LYS A 398 3.90 -28.17 -22.61
CA LYS A 398 4.93 -29.17 -22.86
C LYS A 398 6.10 -28.48 -23.55
N SER A 399 7.26 -28.47 -22.91
CA SER A 399 8.52 -27.98 -23.50
C SER A 399 8.97 -28.86 -24.66
#